data_AF-A0A183NDP9-F1
#
_entry.id   AF-A0A183NDP9-F1
#
_cell.length_a   1.000
_cell.length_b   1.000
_cell.length_c   1.000
_cell.angle_alpha   90.00
_cell.angle_beta   90.00
_cell.angle_gamma   90.00
#
_symmetry.space_group_name_H-M   'P 1'
#
loop_
_entity.id
_entity.type
_entity.pdbx_description
1 polymer ?
#
loop_
_entity_poly.entity_id
_entity_poly.type
_entity_poly.pdbx_seq_one_letter_code
_entity_poly.pdbx_strand_id
1 'polypeptide(L)'
;MAEGWQDRLVEFTNFETVFEKNLSESATRTKFAAHSEQGKDVVNRVRTIMENIYETTVEEKDAAVRCRRLSQAHLEEVRARLMKTTQAVDEMLHASLARVEAQVASALNAEIRRLSELVDSYSRPFHPDPALIHVYKRELNTHVERELGRKLTEACSSDILNEVARCEQLMMNKHAAIVSDEACKNRILQLVDPTAFTPEFHLDCRNLCANFHEDIQFRFSLSLGTLFQRLSAPRRSTNSQLYVNVFGCLTYNQLVDVSYSSYLQYHWTQSDGIPSSLVNSSILPRSSLTVDLFPSLMSRSAVGTVIVFGIMSKAVGWRVLAVACGIYGGLYLYERLSWTNKAKEAAFKRQYVDFASHKLRLIVDLTSTNARHQAKRELHLAHKKLSTEVENFSDTLVEEVKQLDSDINRLDFITTEARKLKTAIDQSLIGICASCTDCLDIAFIQKHYKQKWLVASSGIQDARFVLFGTRMLDMTRAVGWRVLAVACGVCGGLYLYKRINQNNIQLLSSKLLND
;
A
#
# COMPACT_ATOMS: atom_id res chain seq x y z
N MET A 1 -2.39 -26.59 -118.95
CA MET A 1 -2.20 -25.57 -117.91
C MET A 1 -1.43 -24.41 -118.54
N ALA A 2 -1.77 -23.16 -118.23
CA ALA A 2 -1.04 -22.00 -118.76
C ALA A 2 0.41 -21.97 -118.22
N GLU A 3 1.38 -21.51 -119.00
CA GLU A 3 2.74 -21.28 -118.52
C GLU A 3 2.77 -20.26 -117.35
N GLY A 4 3.68 -20.49 -116.39
CA GLY A 4 3.83 -19.64 -115.20
C GLY A 4 2.73 -19.81 -114.14
N TRP A 5 2.04 -20.95 -114.09
CA TRP A 5 1.02 -21.22 -113.06
C TRP A 5 1.63 -21.55 -111.69
N GLN A 6 2.81 -22.18 -111.65
CA GLN A 6 3.50 -22.45 -110.38
C GLN A 6 3.95 -21.16 -109.70
N ASP A 7 4.50 -20.21 -110.45
CA ASP A 7 4.95 -18.91 -109.92
C ASP A 7 3.78 -18.11 -109.33
N ARG A 8 2.63 -18.11 -110.03
CA ARG A 8 1.39 -17.47 -109.53
C ARG A 8 0.82 -18.16 -108.30
N LEU A 9 0.94 -19.48 -108.19
CA LEU A 9 0.51 -20.22 -107.00
C LEU A 9 1.42 -19.90 -105.80
N VAL A 10 2.73 -19.81 -106.00
CA VAL A 10 3.68 -19.39 -104.96
C VAL A 10 3.42 -17.93 -104.54
N GLU A 11 3.18 -17.04 -105.50
CA GLU A 11 2.85 -15.64 -105.23
C GLU A 11 1.55 -15.49 -104.44
N PHE A 12 0.52 -16.26 -104.80
CA PHE A 12 -0.76 -16.27 -104.08
C PHE A 12 -0.62 -16.85 -102.66
N THR A 13 0.16 -17.92 -102.49
CA THR A 13 0.45 -18.50 -101.17
C THR A 13 1.23 -17.52 -100.27
N ASN A 14 2.16 -16.76 -100.87
CA ASN A 14 2.90 -15.72 -100.17
C ASN A 14 2.00 -14.54 -99.79
N PHE A 15 1.11 -14.13 -100.70
CA PHE A 15 0.07 -13.14 -100.41
C PHE A 15 -0.83 -13.57 -99.26
N GLU A 16 -1.38 -14.80 -99.27
CA GLU A 16 -2.22 -15.32 -98.17
C GLU A 16 -1.47 -15.30 -96.83
N THR A 17 -0.18 -15.66 -96.84
CA THR A 17 0.67 -15.63 -95.64
C THR A 17 0.83 -14.22 -95.08
N VAL A 18 1.08 -13.23 -95.95
CA VAL A 18 1.25 -11.83 -95.55
C VAL A 18 -0.08 -11.21 -95.14
N PHE A 19 -1.14 -11.49 -95.88
CA PHE A 19 -2.49 -11.01 -95.60
C PHE A 19 -3.02 -11.57 -94.28
N GLU A 20 -2.89 -12.88 -94.02
CA GLU A 20 -3.31 -13.50 -92.76
C GLU A 20 -2.52 -12.96 -91.57
N LYS A 21 -1.20 -12.70 -91.73
CA LYS A 21 -0.38 -12.05 -90.71
C LYS A 21 -0.92 -10.65 -90.40
N ASN A 22 -1.04 -9.81 -91.42
CA ASN A 22 -1.46 -8.42 -91.25
C ASN A 22 -2.89 -8.32 -90.72
N LEU A 23 -3.79 -9.20 -91.16
CA LEU A 23 -5.16 -9.26 -90.69
C LEU A 23 -5.24 -9.77 -89.25
N SER A 24 -4.50 -10.82 -88.88
CA SER A 24 -4.49 -11.36 -87.51
C SER A 24 -3.88 -10.38 -86.52
N GLU A 25 -2.75 -9.76 -86.88
CA GLU A 25 -2.06 -8.74 -86.07
C GLU A 25 -2.91 -7.48 -85.93
N SER A 26 -3.51 -6.98 -87.02
CA SER A 26 -4.41 -5.84 -86.98
C SER A 26 -5.68 -6.15 -86.19
N ALA A 27 -6.31 -7.31 -86.42
CA ALA A 27 -7.57 -7.68 -85.75
C ALA A 27 -7.38 -7.92 -84.25
N THR A 28 -6.31 -8.62 -83.83
CA THR A 28 -5.99 -8.78 -82.40
C THR A 28 -5.68 -7.44 -81.75
N ARG A 29 -4.87 -6.59 -82.41
CA ARG A 29 -4.59 -5.24 -81.92
C ARG A 29 -5.86 -4.40 -81.80
N THR A 30 -6.71 -4.33 -82.83
CA THR A 30 -7.92 -3.50 -82.78
C THR A 30 -8.99 -4.03 -81.82
N LYS A 31 -9.09 -5.36 -81.61
CA LYS A 31 -10.07 -5.93 -80.67
C LYS A 31 -9.60 -5.89 -79.22
N PHE A 32 -8.32 -6.13 -78.94
CA PHE A 32 -7.83 -6.32 -77.57
C PHE A 32 -7.02 -5.16 -77.01
N ALA A 33 -6.49 -4.24 -77.85
CA ALA A 33 -5.68 -3.13 -77.35
C ALA A 33 -6.47 -2.22 -76.40
N ALA A 34 -7.68 -1.79 -76.78
CA ALA A 34 -8.50 -0.91 -75.95
C ALA A 34 -8.88 -1.57 -74.60
N HIS A 35 -9.24 -2.85 -74.61
CA HIS A 35 -9.54 -3.58 -73.37
C HIS A 35 -8.31 -3.80 -72.50
N SER A 36 -7.14 -4.02 -73.11
CA SER A 36 -5.87 -4.15 -72.38
C SER A 36 -5.45 -2.83 -71.74
N GLU A 37 -5.61 -1.72 -72.45
CA GLU A 37 -5.36 -0.36 -71.96
C GLU A 37 -6.32 -0.01 -70.81
N GLN A 38 -7.62 -0.29 -70.98
CA GLN A 38 -8.60 -0.12 -69.90
C GLN A 38 -8.28 -0.99 -68.67
N GLY A 39 -7.85 -2.24 -68.87
CA GLY A 39 -7.42 -3.12 -67.79
C GLY A 39 -6.21 -2.56 -67.03
N LYS A 40 -5.21 -2.02 -67.74
CA LYS A 40 -4.06 -1.34 -67.14
C LYS A 40 -4.50 -0.12 -66.33
N ASP A 41 -5.40 0.69 -66.84
CA ASP A 41 -5.93 1.85 -66.13
C ASP A 41 -6.66 1.48 -64.85
N VAL A 42 -7.50 0.45 -64.88
CA VAL A 42 -8.21 -0.05 -63.69
C VAL A 42 -7.21 -0.55 -62.65
N VAL A 43 -6.24 -1.39 -63.04
CA VAL A 43 -5.22 -1.92 -62.13
C VAL A 43 -4.35 -0.78 -61.55
N ASN A 44 -3.99 0.21 -62.35
CA ASN A 44 -3.26 1.39 -61.88
C ASN A 44 -4.06 2.22 -60.87
N ARG A 45 -5.36 2.42 -61.08
CA ARG A 45 -6.21 3.11 -60.09
C ARG A 45 -6.28 2.34 -58.77
N VAL A 46 -6.46 1.03 -58.82
CA VAL A 46 -6.48 0.18 -57.61
C VAL A 46 -5.12 0.20 -56.91
N ARG A 47 -4.01 0.17 -57.67
CA ARG A 47 -2.65 0.32 -57.15
C ARG A 47 -2.48 1.63 -56.38
N THR A 48 -2.86 2.78 -56.96
CA THR A 48 -2.76 4.08 -56.30
C THR A 48 -3.61 4.15 -55.03
N ILE A 49 -4.84 3.61 -55.05
CA ILE A 49 -5.68 3.53 -53.85
C ILE A 49 -5.00 2.70 -52.76
N MET A 50 -4.44 1.54 -53.13
CA MET A 50 -3.75 0.65 -52.19
C MET A 50 -2.45 1.28 -51.64
N GLU A 51 -1.71 2.02 -52.46
CA GLU A 51 -0.54 2.79 -52.05
C GLU A 51 -0.91 3.84 -51.02
N ASN A 52 -1.94 4.64 -51.28
CA ASN A 52 -2.41 5.65 -50.33
C ASN A 52 -2.87 5.04 -49.01
N ILE A 53 -3.61 3.91 -49.05
CA ILE A 53 -4.05 3.20 -47.83
C ILE A 53 -2.83 2.67 -47.06
N TYR A 54 -1.86 2.05 -47.76
CA TYR A 54 -0.65 1.53 -47.14
C TYR A 54 0.19 2.64 -46.50
N GLU A 55 0.41 3.75 -47.19
CA GLU A 55 1.17 4.89 -46.66
C GLU A 55 0.46 5.50 -45.45
N THR A 56 -0.84 5.79 -45.55
CA THR A 56 -1.63 6.34 -44.43
C THR A 56 -1.62 5.42 -43.22
N THR A 57 -1.81 4.11 -43.41
CA THR A 57 -1.84 3.14 -42.30
C THR A 57 -0.48 2.96 -41.63
N VAL A 58 0.62 3.04 -42.39
CA VAL A 58 1.97 3.04 -41.83
C VAL A 58 2.22 4.31 -41.00
N GLU A 59 1.84 5.48 -41.53
CA GLU A 59 1.99 6.76 -40.82
C GLU A 59 1.17 6.80 -39.52
N GLU A 60 -0.10 6.39 -39.57
CA GLU A 60 -0.98 6.28 -38.39
C GLU A 60 -0.44 5.28 -37.37
N LYS A 61 0.08 4.12 -37.83
CA LYS A 61 0.69 3.12 -36.95
C LYS A 61 1.91 3.69 -36.25
N ASP A 62 2.78 4.38 -36.98
CA ASP A 62 3.99 4.97 -36.39
C ASP A 62 3.64 6.11 -35.43
N ALA A 63 2.57 6.88 -35.69
CA ALA A 63 2.03 7.86 -34.75
C ALA A 63 1.48 7.19 -33.48
N ALA A 64 0.66 6.14 -33.62
CA ALA A 64 0.11 5.38 -32.49
C ALA A 64 1.22 4.76 -31.62
N VAL A 65 2.27 4.20 -32.23
CA VAL A 65 3.44 3.67 -31.52
C VAL A 65 4.16 4.76 -30.72
N ARG A 66 4.30 5.98 -31.27
CA ARG A 66 4.88 7.11 -30.52
C ARG A 66 4.00 7.51 -29.34
N CYS A 67 2.68 7.64 -29.54
CA CYS A 67 1.73 7.96 -28.47
C CYS A 67 1.76 6.91 -27.35
N ARG A 68 1.80 5.61 -27.70
CA ARG A 68 1.93 4.50 -26.74
C ARG A 68 3.19 4.63 -25.90
N ARG A 69 4.33 4.95 -26.52
CA ARG A 69 5.61 5.14 -25.79
C ARG A 69 5.55 6.32 -24.83
N LEU A 70 4.95 7.44 -25.24
CA LEU A 70 4.79 8.62 -24.39
C LEU A 70 3.86 8.34 -23.20
N SER A 71 2.69 7.74 -23.44
CA SER A 71 1.75 7.36 -22.37
C SER A 71 2.35 6.33 -21.42
N GLN A 72 3.07 5.33 -21.93
CA GLN A 72 3.80 4.35 -21.12
C GLN A 72 4.89 5.01 -20.24
N ALA A 73 5.68 5.92 -20.80
CA ALA A 73 6.69 6.65 -20.03
C ALA A 73 6.04 7.51 -18.93
N HIS A 74 4.92 8.16 -19.23
CA HIS A 74 4.15 8.92 -18.24
C HIS A 74 3.61 8.03 -17.12
N LEU A 75 3.08 6.85 -17.45
CA LEU A 75 2.61 5.86 -16.47
C LEU A 75 3.75 5.39 -15.55
N GLU A 76 4.92 5.07 -16.12
CA GLU A 76 6.10 4.66 -15.34
C GLU A 76 6.58 5.80 -14.41
N GLU A 77 6.56 7.04 -14.87
CA GLU A 77 6.87 8.22 -14.06
C GLU A 77 5.88 8.38 -12.90
N VAL A 78 4.58 8.33 -13.18
CA VAL A 78 3.51 8.45 -12.17
C VAL A 78 3.64 7.36 -11.12
N ARG A 79 3.84 6.10 -11.52
CA ARG A 79 4.05 4.97 -10.60
C ARG A 79 5.30 5.13 -9.74
N ALA A 80 6.42 5.57 -10.34
CA ALA A 80 7.64 5.82 -9.59
C ALA A 80 7.47 6.97 -8.58
N ARG A 81 6.74 8.03 -8.95
CA ARG A 81 6.40 9.15 -8.07
C ARG A 81 5.43 8.75 -6.96
N LEU A 82 4.47 7.88 -7.24
CA LEU A 82 3.57 7.30 -6.25
C LEU A 82 4.35 6.51 -5.20
N MET A 83 5.20 5.56 -5.61
CA MET A 83 6.02 4.77 -4.67
C MET A 83 6.87 5.66 -3.75
N LYS A 84 7.57 6.65 -4.32
CA LYS A 84 8.38 7.61 -3.55
C LYS A 84 7.53 8.43 -2.58
N THR A 85 6.34 8.83 -3.01
CA THR A 85 5.44 9.65 -2.20
C THR A 85 4.83 8.84 -1.06
N THR A 86 4.40 7.60 -1.30
CA THR A 86 3.92 6.67 -0.27
C THR A 86 4.97 6.48 0.82
N GLN A 87 6.23 6.21 0.45
CA GLN A 87 7.32 6.10 1.42
C GLN A 87 7.52 7.38 2.25
N ALA A 88 7.55 8.55 1.58
CA ALA A 88 7.70 9.83 2.27
C ALA A 88 6.51 10.13 3.20
N VAL A 89 5.30 9.72 2.82
CA VAL A 89 4.10 9.87 3.64
C VAL A 89 4.15 8.94 4.85
N ASP A 90 4.60 7.70 4.71
CA ASP A 90 4.78 6.77 5.83
C ASP A 90 5.79 7.31 6.87
N GLU A 91 6.91 7.88 6.42
CA GLU A 91 7.89 8.53 7.30
C GLU A 91 7.28 9.72 8.05
N MET A 92 6.51 10.55 7.36
CA MET A 92 5.80 11.69 7.97
C MET A 92 4.72 11.25 8.96
N LEU A 93 3.99 10.18 8.64
CA LEU A 93 3.02 9.53 9.51
C LEU A 93 3.69 9.08 10.81
N HIS A 94 4.80 8.35 10.73
CA HIS A 94 5.54 7.91 11.90
C HIS A 94 6.02 9.07 12.78
N ALA A 95 6.52 10.15 12.17
CA ALA A 95 6.92 11.36 12.89
C ALA A 95 5.73 12.08 13.55
N SER A 96 4.59 12.20 12.87
CA SER A 96 3.35 12.79 13.41
C SER A 96 2.82 11.98 14.60
N LEU A 97 2.77 10.65 14.46
CA LEU A 97 2.33 9.74 15.52
C LEU A 97 3.21 9.79 16.76
N ALA A 98 4.52 9.93 16.60
CA ALA A 98 5.45 10.12 17.72
C ALA A 98 5.24 11.48 18.41
N ARG A 99 4.91 12.54 17.66
CA ARG A 99 4.57 13.86 18.23
C ARG A 99 3.28 13.81 19.04
N VAL A 100 2.23 13.17 18.53
CA VAL A 100 0.95 12.97 19.25
C VAL A 100 1.19 12.23 20.57
N GLU A 101 1.97 11.15 20.55
CA GLU A 101 2.32 10.38 21.74
C GLU A 101 3.07 11.23 22.78
N ALA A 102 4.11 11.95 22.34
CA ALA A 102 4.90 12.83 23.21
C ALA A 102 4.06 13.98 23.79
N GLN A 103 3.12 14.51 23.03
CA GLN A 103 2.23 15.59 23.45
C GLN A 103 1.25 15.14 24.53
N VAL A 104 0.60 13.98 24.34
CA VAL A 104 -0.29 13.39 25.36
C VAL A 104 0.51 13.05 26.62
N ALA A 105 1.70 12.46 26.46
CA ALA A 105 2.55 12.12 27.60
C ALA A 105 3.04 13.37 28.36
N SER A 106 3.40 14.43 27.65
CA SER A 106 3.84 15.71 28.24
C SER A 106 2.69 16.39 28.99
N ALA A 107 1.52 16.51 28.37
CA ALA A 107 0.33 17.11 28.97
C ALA A 107 -0.09 16.36 30.24
N LEU A 108 -0.17 15.04 30.17
CA LEU A 108 -0.55 14.22 31.33
C LEU A 108 0.50 14.27 32.44
N ASN A 109 1.80 14.30 32.12
CA ASN A 109 2.86 14.49 33.12
C ASN A 109 2.85 15.87 33.77
N ALA A 110 2.45 16.92 33.05
CA ALA A 110 2.26 18.25 33.61
C ALA A 110 1.11 18.24 34.64
N GLU A 111 0.00 17.57 34.33
CA GLU A 111 -1.13 17.43 35.25
C GLU A 111 -0.81 16.51 36.45
N ILE A 112 -0.02 15.44 36.27
CA ILE A 112 0.45 14.60 37.39
C ILE A 112 1.32 15.42 38.36
N ARG A 113 2.13 16.37 37.87
CA ARG A 113 2.92 17.26 38.75
C ARG A 113 2.04 18.21 39.57
N ARG A 114 0.84 18.52 39.09
CA ARG A 114 -0.14 19.38 39.76
C ARG A 114 -1.22 18.57 40.50
N LEU A 115 -1.04 17.25 40.61
CA LEU A 115 -1.99 16.36 41.28
C LEU A 115 -2.24 16.76 42.74
N SER A 116 -1.25 17.35 43.42
CA SER A 116 -1.40 17.90 44.76
C SER A 116 -2.48 18.99 44.84
N GLU A 117 -2.47 19.94 43.89
CA GLU A 117 -3.48 21.01 43.82
C GLU A 117 -4.88 20.43 43.56
N LEU A 118 -4.95 19.40 42.71
CA LEU A 118 -6.20 18.73 42.38
C LEU A 118 -6.78 17.97 43.58
N VAL A 119 -5.95 17.23 44.31
CA VAL A 119 -6.35 16.49 45.51
C VAL A 119 -6.72 17.44 46.66
N ASP A 120 -6.05 18.59 46.77
CA ASP A 120 -6.37 19.62 47.76
C ASP A 120 -7.70 20.33 47.47
N SER A 121 -8.10 20.43 46.20
CA SER A 121 -9.39 21.01 45.78
C SER A 121 -10.62 20.17 46.19
N TYR A 122 -10.41 18.92 46.60
CA TYR A 122 -11.47 18.04 47.07
C TYR A 122 -11.90 18.40 48.51
N SER A 123 -13.15 18.88 48.64
CA SER A 123 -13.68 19.55 49.83
C SER A 123 -14.59 18.69 50.74
N ARG A 124 -14.63 17.37 50.56
CA ARG A 124 -15.46 16.49 51.42
C ARG A 124 -14.82 16.25 52.80
N PRO A 125 -15.62 16.19 53.89
CA PRO A 125 -15.11 15.99 55.24
C PRO A 125 -14.43 14.62 55.42
N PHE A 126 -13.23 14.62 56.00
CA PHE A 126 -12.47 13.41 56.29
C PHE A 126 -12.94 12.76 57.61
N HIS A 127 -13.28 11.48 57.54
CA HIS A 127 -13.65 10.67 58.71
C HIS A 127 -12.66 9.50 58.89
N PRO A 128 -12.14 9.27 60.11
CA PRO A 128 -11.17 8.21 60.37
C PRO A 128 -11.76 6.79 60.48
N ASP A 129 -13.06 6.61 60.24
CA ASP A 129 -13.76 5.32 60.31
C ASP A 129 -13.45 4.46 59.06
N PRO A 130 -12.99 3.20 59.20
CA PRO A 130 -12.62 2.34 58.08
C PRO A 130 -13.67 2.25 56.95
N ALA A 131 -14.96 2.16 57.28
CA ALA A 131 -16.03 2.09 56.27
C ALA A 131 -16.15 3.41 55.46
N LEU A 132 -16.03 4.55 56.14
CA LEU A 132 -16.10 5.88 55.50
C LEU A 132 -14.82 6.22 54.72
N ILE A 133 -13.66 5.69 55.14
CA ILE A 133 -12.39 5.83 54.41
C ILE A 133 -12.48 5.16 53.03
N HIS A 134 -13.09 3.97 52.92
CA HIS A 134 -13.25 3.31 51.62
C HIS A 134 -14.14 4.11 50.66
N VAL A 135 -15.22 4.72 51.16
CA VAL A 135 -16.08 5.61 50.36
C VAL A 135 -15.31 6.87 49.94
N TYR A 136 -14.59 7.49 50.87
CA TYR A 136 -13.73 8.65 50.59
C TYR A 136 -12.69 8.35 49.50
N LYS A 137 -11.99 7.20 49.56
CA LYS A 137 -11.05 6.76 48.53
C LYS A 137 -11.71 6.65 47.16
N ARG A 138 -12.88 6.00 47.09
CA ARG A 138 -13.59 5.78 45.82
C ARG A 138 -14.02 7.09 45.20
N GLU A 139 -14.55 8.00 46.00
CA GLU A 139 -15.02 9.30 45.54
C GLU A 139 -13.88 10.24 45.15
N LEU A 140 -12.78 10.23 45.92
CA LEU A 140 -11.56 10.97 45.58
C LEU A 140 -10.98 10.45 44.25
N ASN A 141 -10.92 9.13 44.07
CA ASN A 141 -10.43 8.54 42.82
C ASN A 141 -11.31 8.91 41.62
N THR A 142 -12.64 8.88 41.79
CA THR A 142 -13.58 9.31 40.74
C THR A 142 -13.46 10.81 40.43
N HIS A 143 -13.17 11.64 41.45
CA HIS A 143 -12.93 13.07 41.25
C HIS A 143 -11.63 13.32 40.49
N VAL A 144 -10.54 12.67 40.88
CA VAL A 144 -9.23 12.76 40.21
C VAL A 144 -9.34 12.28 38.76
N GLU A 145 -9.99 11.14 38.50
CA GLU A 145 -10.21 10.62 37.14
C GLU A 145 -10.92 11.64 36.23
N ARG A 146 -12.02 12.22 36.72
CA ARG A 146 -12.82 13.18 35.95
C ARG A 146 -12.05 14.47 35.65
N GLU A 147 -11.42 15.05 36.66
CA GLU A 147 -10.71 16.32 36.49
C GLU A 147 -9.41 16.16 35.69
N LEU A 148 -8.68 15.07 35.91
CA LEU A 148 -7.47 14.76 35.13
C LEU A 148 -7.83 14.52 33.65
N GLY A 149 -8.92 13.79 33.37
CA GLY A 149 -9.39 13.56 32.01
C GLY A 149 -9.86 14.85 31.32
N ARG A 150 -10.60 15.69 32.04
CA ARG A 150 -11.05 16.99 31.52
C ARG A 150 -9.86 17.91 31.22
N LYS A 151 -8.91 18.04 32.15
CA LYS A 151 -7.72 18.88 31.99
C LYS A 151 -6.79 18.38 30.90
N LEU A 152 -6.62 17.07 30.79
CA LEU A 152 -5.89 16.46 29.67
C LEU A 152 -6.54 16.82 28.33
N THR A 153 -7.85 16.62 28.21
CA THR A 153 -8.59 16.92 26.97
C THR A 153 -8.50 18.40 26.60
N GLU A 154 -8.68 19.30 27.58
CA GLU A 154 -8.52 20.76 27.39
C GLU A 154 -7.11 21.13 26.93
N ALA A 155 -6.08 20.47 27.46
CA ALA A 155 -4.68 20.82 27.22
C ALA A 155 -4.13 20.31 25.88
N CYS A 156 -4.56 19.14 25.40
CA CYS A 156 -3.95 18.52 24.20
C CYS A 156 -4.89 18.31 23.02
N SER A 157 -6.21 18.42 23.18
CA SER A 157 -7.17 18.15 22.09
C SER A 157 -6.93 19.03 20.86
N SER A 158 -6.79 20.35 21.05
CA SER A 158 -6.54 21.29 19.94
C SER A 158 -5.26 20.98 19.19
N ASP A 159 -4.21 20.62 19.91
CA ASP A 159 -2.90 20.45 19.31
C ASP A 159 -2.81 19.14 18.53
N ILE A 160 -3.43 18.07 19.04
CA ILE A 160 -3.52 16.79 18.34
C ILE A 160 -4.39 16.95 17.10
N LEU A 161 -5.52 17.65 17.18
CA LEU A 161 -6.37 17.97 16.02
C LEU A 161 -5.57 18.72 14.95
N ASN A 162 -4.82 19.74 15.35
CA ASN A 162 -3.98 20.51 14.44
C ASN A 162 -2.87 19.66 13.81
N GLU A 163 -2.23 18.77 14.57
CA GLU A 163 -1.15 17.92 14.06
C GLU A 163 -1.68 16.84 13.09
N VAL A 164 -2.82 16.22 13.39
CA VAL A 164 -3.50 15.28 12.51
C VAL A 164 -3.94 15.99 11.23
N ALA A 165 -4.68 17.10 11.33
CA ALA A 165 -5.13 17.87 10.18
C ALA A 165 -3.96 18.35 9.31
N ARG A 166 -2.86 18.81 9.93
CA ARG A 166 -1.64 19.20 9.20
C ARG A 166 -1.03 18.01 8.45
N CYS A 167 -1.01 16.83 9.06
CA CYS A 167 -0.51 15.62 8.40
C CYS A 167 -1.39 15.25 7.19
N GLU A 168 -2.72 15.27 7.34
CA GLU A 168 -3.65 14.99 6.25
C GLU A 168 -3.50 15.98 5.09
N GLN A 169 -3.40 17.28 5.38
CA GLN A 169 -3.19 18.32 4.37
C GLN A 169 -1.87 18.14 3.62
N LEU A 170 -0.80 17.79 4.32
CA LEU A 170 0.48 17.52 3.67
C LEU A 170 0.43 16.25 2.80
N MET A 171 -0.27 15.21 3.25
CA MET A 171 -0.50 14.00 2.46
C MET A 171 -1.29 14.32 1.20
N MET A 172 -2.37 15.08 1.32
CA MET A 172 -3.18 15.54 0.20
C MET A 172 -2.33 16.33 -0.82
N ASN A 173 -1.58 17.33 -0.36
CA ASN A 173 -0.71 18.14 -1.23
C ASN A 173 0.35 17.30 -1.96
N LYS A 174 0.94 16.32 -1.26
CA LYS A 174 1.91 15.40 -1.87
C LYS A 174 1.27 14.49 -2.93
N HIS A 175 0.07 13.96 -2.68
CA HIS A 175 -0.63 13.12 -3.66
C HIS A 175 -1.14 13.95 -4.86
N ALA A 176 -1.68 15.15 -4.61
CA ALA A 176 -2.12 16.07 -5.65
C ALA A 176 -0.98 16.49 -6.59
N ALA A 177 0.25 16.57 -6.08
CA ALA A 177 1.42 16.89 -6.91
C ALA A 177 1.77 15.78 -7.92
N ILE A 178 1.41 14.51 -7.66
CA ILE A 178 1.70 13.37 -8.55
C ILE A 178 0.86 13.47 -9.83
N VAL A 179 -0.39 13.90 -9.70
CA VAL A 179 -1.37 13.86 -10.78
C VAL A 179 -1.32 15.14 -11.62
N SER A 180 -1.33 14.99 -12.94
CA SER A 180 -1.37 16.13 -13.87
C SER A 180 -2.80 16.60 -14.16
N ASP A 181 -3.78 15.70 -14.03
CA ASP A 181 -5.20 15.96 -14.31
C ASP A 181 -5.87 16.82 -13.21
N GLU A 182 -6.49 17.92 -13.62
CA GLU A 182 -7.21 18.84 -12.73
C GLU A 182 -8.50 18.24 -12.14
N ALA A 183 -9.15 17.30 -12.85
CA ALA A 183 -10.35 16.65 -12.31
C ALA A 183 -9.98 15.71 -11.14
N CYS A 184 -8.92 14.92 -11.27
CA CYS A 184 -8.40 14.08 -10.20
C CYS A 184 -7.88 14.91 -9.01
N LYS A 185 -7.18 16.03 -9.25
CA LYS A 185 -6.77 16.96 -8.18
C LYS A 185 -7.97 17.45 -7.38
N ASN A 186 -9.04 17.87 -8.05
CA ASN A 186 -10.26 18.34 -7.37
C ASN A 186 -10.92 17.24 -6.53
N ARG A 187 -10.91 15.98 -6.99
CA ARG A 187 -11.39 14.83 -6.19
C ARG A 187 -10.52 14.58 -4.96
N ILE A 188 -9.19 14.65 -5.11
CA ILE A 188 -8.23 14.54 -4.00
C ILE A 188 -8.49 15.61 -2.93
N LEU A 189 -8.75 16.86 -3.34
CA LEU A 189 -9.04 17.97 -2.42
C LEU A 189 -10.35 17.79 -1.63
N GLN A 190 -11.34 17.07 -2.19
CA GLN A 190 -12.65 16.83 -1.58
C GLN A 190 -12.68 15.59 -0.67
N LEU A 191 -11.66 14.72 -0.71
CA LEU A 191 -11.65 13.43 -0.01
C LEU A 191 -11.31 13.51 1.48
N VAL A 192 -10.69 14.60 1.93
CA VAL A 192 -10.25 14.78 3.32
C VAL A 192 -11.14 15.82 3.98
N ASP A 193 -11.92 15.38 4.96
CA ASP A 193 -12.66 16.26 5.87
C ASP A 193 -11.86 16.42 7.16
N PRO A 194 -11.26 17.60 7.42
CA PRO A 194 -10.44 17.83 8.61
C PRO A 194 -11.26 17.86 9.92
N THR A 195 -12.59 17.76 9.87
CA THR A 195 -13.46 17.80 11.05
C THR A 195 -13.92 16.43 11.56
N ALA A 196 -13.47 15.34 10.91
CA ALA A 196 -13.89 13.99 11.26
C ALA A 196 -13.24 13.43 12.54
N PHE A 197 -12.08 13.97 12.96
CA PHE A 197 -11.40 13.51 14.15
C PHE A 197 -11.97 14.14 15.41
N THR A 198 -12.28 13.32 16.41
CA THR A 198 -12.44 13.79 17.79
C THR A 198 -11.60 12.90 18.72
N PRO A 199 -10.58 13.44 19.39
CA PRO A 199 -9.76 12.64 20.29
C PRO A 199 -10.58 12.29 21.55
N GLU A 200 -10.77 11.00 21.81
CA GLU A 200 -11.49 10.51 22.99
C GLU A 200 -10.48 9.94 24.00
N PHE A 201 -10.32 10.63 25.13
CA PHE A 201 -9.45 10.19 26.21
C PHE A 201 -10.23 9.49 27.30
N HIS A 202 -10.01 8.18 27.45
CA HIS A 202 -10.52 7.41 28.58
C HIS A 202 -9.37 7.09 29.55
N LEU A 203 -9.41 7.67 30.75
CA LEU A 203 -8.52 7.34 31.85
C LEU A 203 -9.28 6.42 32.80
N ASP A 204 -8.95 5.13 32.83
CA ASP A 204 -9.54 4.22 33.82
C ASP A 204 -8.68 4.20 35.09
N CYS A 205 -9.11 4.94 36.12
CA CYS A 205 -8.42 4.99 37.41
C CYS A 205 -9.01 3.99 38.41
N ARG A 206 -9.97 3.12 38.05
CA ARG A 206 -10.74 2.30 39.00
C ARG A 206 -9.87 1.39 39.88
N ASN A 207 -8.74 0.91 39.38
CA ASN A 207 -7.80 0.05 40.10
C ASN A 207 -6.60 0.79 40.70
N LEU A 208 -6.51 2.12 40.53
CA LEU A 208 -5.37 2.91 40.98
C LEU A 208 -5.15 2.76 42.49
N CYS A 209 -6.23 2.61 43.27
CA CYS A 209 -6.21 2.59 44.74
C CYS A 209 -6.39 1.20 45.37
N ALA A 210 -6.45 0.11 44.58
CA ALA A 210 -6.80 -1.22 45.11
C ALA A 210 -5.77 -1.76 46.12
N ASN A 211 -4.49 -1.40 45.96
CA ASN A 211 -3.40 -1.82 46.85
C ASN A 211 -2.94 -0.70 47.81
N PHE A 212 -3.65 0.43 47.87
CA PHE A 212 -3.28 1.56 48.71
C PHE A 212 -3.65 1.27 50.17
N HIS A 213 -2.63 1.17 51.01
CA HIS A 213 -2.76 0.99 52.46
C HIS A 213 -2.37 2.28 53.16
N GLU A 214 -3.31 2.88 53.88
CA GLU A 214 -3.04 4.10 54.63
C GLU A 214 -2.26 3.83 55.92
N ASP A 215 -1.18 4.58 56.13
CA ASP A 215 -0.57 4.70 57.46
C ASP A 215 -1.02 6.02 58.10
N ILE A 216 -2.24 6.03 58.65
CA ILE A 216 -2.79 7.14 59.46
C ILE A 216 -2.52 6.91 60.96
N GLN A 217 -1.79 5.84 61.32
CA GLN A 217 -1.52 5.52 62.71
C GLN A 217 -0.58 6.57 63.30
N PHE A 218 -0.93 7.05 64.50
CA PHE A 218 -0.08 7.98 65.22
C PHE A 218 1.26 7.31 65.56
N ARG A 219 2.34 7.80 64.98
CA ARG A 219 3.72 7.39 65.30
C ARG A 219 4.44 8.58 65.91
N PHE A 220 4.81 8.45 67.18
CA PHE A 220 5.59 9.46 67.88
C PHE A 220 6.97 9.59 67.23
N SER A 221 7.37 10.81 66.86
CA SER A 221 8.61 11.06 66.10
C SER A 221 9.88 10.62 66.83
N LEU A 222 9.81 10.52 68.17
CA LEU A 222 10.87 10.09 69.09
C LEU A 222 10.59 8.72 69.72
N SER A 223 9.87 7.84 69.01
CA SER A 223 9.61 6.48 69.51
C SER A 223 10.91 5.76 69.91
N LEU A 224 10.87 4.99 71.00
CA LEU A 224 12.05 4.30 71.57
C LEU A 224 12.82 3.46 70.53
N GLY A 225 12.14 2.91 69.53
CA GLY A 225 12.76 2.18 68.42
C GLY A 225 13.64 3.05 67.52
N THR A 226 13.19 4.27 67.17
CA THR A 226 13.99 5.23 66.37
C THR A 226 15.17 5.80 67.14
N LEU A 227 14.99 6.00 68.46
CA LEU A 227 16.04 6.42 69.38
C LEU A 227 17.10 5.32 69.52
N PHE A 228 16.69 4.07 69.69
CA PHE A 228 17.58 2.91 69.74
C PHE A 228 18.31 2.69 68.41
N GLN A 229 17.65 2.91 67.27
CA GLN A 229 18.25 2.76 65.95
C GLN A 229 19.29 3.85 65.65
N ARG A 230 19.08 5.10 66.11
CA ARG A 230 20.07 6.18 66.05
C ARG A 230 21.23 6.00 67.04
N LEU A 231 20.97 5.41 68.20
CA LEU A 231 21.98 5.15 69.23
C LEU A 231 22.84 3.91 68.92
N SER A 232 22.27 2.93 68.21
CA SER A 232 22.93 1.66 67.84
C SER A 232 23.56 1.68 66.44
N ALA A 233 23.37 2.76 65.68
CA ALA A 233 24.11 2.97 64.44
C ALA A 233 25.60 3.23 64.78
N PRO A 234 26.55 2.45 64.23
CA PRO A 234 27.97 2.66 64.52
C PRO A 234 28.38 4.06 64.08
N ARG A 235 28.81 4.86 65.06
CA ARG A 235 29.33 6.22 64.89
C ARG A 235 30.58 6.19 64.04
N ARG A 236 30.45 6.24 62.71
CA ARG A 236 31.56 6.64 61.83
C ARG A 236 31.86 8.10 62.10
N SER A 237 32.98 8.31 62.80
CA SER A 237 33.62 9.61 62.93
C SER A 237 33.98 10.13 61.54
N THR A 238 33.30 11.17 61.09
CA THR A 238 33.89 12.17 60.19
C THR A 238 33.18 13.49 60.42
N ASN A 239 33.99 14.53 60.47
CA ASN A 239 33.68 15.86 60.99
C ASN A 239 32.46 16.53 60.34
N SER A 240 31.73 17.25 61.18
CA SER A 240 31.03 18.51 60.92
C SER A 240 30.57 18.78 59.48
N GLN A 241 29.26 18.64 59.22
CA GLN A 241 28.44 19.83 59.04
C GLN A 241 27.03 19.58 59.56
N LEU A 242 26.65 20.48 60.46
CA LEU A 242 25.41 20.53 61.18
C LEU A 242 24.36 21.18 60.26
N TYR A 243 23.53 20.38 59.58
CA TYR A 243 22.27 20.88 59.05
C TYR A 243 21.15 20.35 59.93
N VAL A 244 20.79 21.19 60.91
CA VAL A 244 19.59 21.04 61.72
C VAL A 244 18.40 21.32 60.80
N ASN A 245 17.78 20.26 60.26
CA ASN A 245 16.43 20.36 59.69
C ASN A 245 15.41 20.41 60.84
N VAL A 246 15.33 21.58 61.46
CA VAL A 246 14.18 22.03 62.25
C VAL A 246 13.60 23.18 61.42
N PHE A 247 12.37 23.01 60.92
CA PHE A 247 11.67 23.82 59.90
C PHE A 247 11.85 23.41 58.43
N GLY A 248 11.10 22.37 58.03
CA GLY A 248 10.71 22.13 56.64
C GLY A 248 9.28 22.63 56.38
N CYS A 249 9.03 23.92 56.57
CA CYS A 249 7.90 24.63 55.97
C CYS A 249 8.29 26.09 55.89
N LEU A 250 8.68 26.53 54.68
CA LEU A 250 8.31 27.79 54.03
C LEU A 250 9.25 28.03 52.84
N THR A 251 8.65 28.29 51.68
CA THR A 251 9.22 28.89 50.44
C THR A 251 10.21 28.05 49.62
N TYR A 252 10.31 28.09 48.29
CA TYR A 252 9.49 28.53 47.14
C TYR A 252 10.33 28.09 45.91
N ASN A 253 9.66 27.61 44.85
CA ASN A 253 10.06 27.54 43.43
C ASN A 253 11.50 27.20 42.94
N GLN A 254 11.46 26.31 41.92
CA GLN A 254 12.10 26.40 40.61
C GLN A 254 13.53 25.88 40.35
N LEU A 255 13.55 25.10 39.25
CA LEU A 255 14.60 24.90 38.24
C LEU A 255 15.74 23.96 38.62
N VAL A 256 15.83 22.80 37.96
CA VAL A 256 16.73 22.60 36.79
C VAL A 256 16.32 21.34 36.02
N ASP A 257 16.48 21.48 34.71
CA ASP A 257 16.25 20.59 33.57
C ASP A 257 17.12 19.31 33.48
N VAL A 258 16.47 18.25 32.97
CA VAL A 258 16.87 17.38 31.84
C VAL A 258 18.26 16.70 31.84
N SER A 259 18.27 15.36 31.93
CA SER A 259 18.66 14.46 30.81
C SER A 259 18.78 12.97 31.20
N TYR A 260 18.35 12.14 30.25
CA TYR A 260 18.37 10.67 30.16
C TYR A 260 19.71 10.01 30.56
N SER A 261 19.65 8.86 31.24
CA SER A 261 19.92 7.55 30.63
C SER A 261 20.15 6.44 31.69
N SER A 262 19.72 5.24 31.31
CA SER A 262 20.16 3.91 31.77
C SER A 262 19.72 3.39 33.14
N TYR A 263 18.64 2.59 33.08
CA TYR A 263 18.51 1.24 33.61
C TYR A 263 19.41 0.85 34.79
N LEU A 264 18.83 0.80 36.01
CA LEU A 264 19.05 -0.34 36.90
C LEU A 264 17.74 -0.75 37.58
N GLN A 265 17.32 -1.91 37.11
CA GLN A 265 16.30 -2.84 37.56
C GLN A 265 16.32 -3.11 39.07
N TYR A 266 15.20 -2.84 39.73
CA TYR A 266 14.86 -3.48 41.01
C TYR A 266 13.62 -4.34 40.81
N HIS A 267 13.90 -5.64 40.75
CA HIS A 267 12.98 -6.74 40.65
C HIS A 267 12.37 -7.01 42.04
N TRP A 268 11.04 -6.97 42.16
CA TRP A 268 10.33 -7.44 43.33
C TRP A 268 9.57 -8.71 42.96
N THR A 269 10.05 -9.86 43.44
CA THR A 269 9.39 -11.15 43.29
C THR A 269 8.17 -11.22 44.21
N GLN A 270 7.02 -11.39 43.57
CA GLN A 270 5.77 -11.87 44.13
C GLN A 270 5.90 -13.35 44.54
N SER A 271 5.33 -13.74 45.68
CA SER A 271 4.97 -15.13 45.96
C SER A 271 3.69 -15.17 46.80
N ASP A 272 2.61 -15.55 46.14
CA ASP A 272 1.35 -16.00 46.71
C ASP A 272 1.48 -17.43 47.28
N GLY A 273 0.68 -17.76 48.31
CA GLY A 273 -0.18 -18.96 48.26
C GLY A 273 0.13 -20.25 49.06
N ILE A 274 -0.39 -20.30 50.31
CA ILE A 274 -1.17 -21.38 51.00
C ILE A 274 -0.53 -22.78 51.34
N PRO A 275 -1.20 -23.69 52.12
CA PRO A 275 -1.59 -23.74 53.56
C PRO A 275 -0.95 -24.94 54.34
N SER A 276 -1.14 -25.01 55.67
CA SER A 276 -1.88 -26.12 56.34
C SER A 276 -1.61 -26.21 57.85
N SER A 277 -2.72 -26.14 58.58
CA SER A 277 -3.06 -26.73 59.88
C SER A 277 -2.13 -27.79 60.49
N LEU A 278 -1.89 -27.68 61.81
CA LEU A 278 -2.36 -28.60 62.86
C LEU A 278 -1.54 -28.35 64.14
N VAL A 279 -2.16 -27.86 65.20
CA VAL A 279 -2.54 -28.67 66.38
C VAL A 279 -3.23 -27.75 67.39
N ASN A 280 -4.45 -28.16 67.72
CA ASN A 280 -5.29 -27.74 68.82
C ASN A 280 -4.52 -27.50 70.14
N SER A 281 -4.94 -26.49 70.89
CA SER A 281 -5.74 -26.78 72.10
C SER A 281 -6.40 -25.51 72.66
N SER A 282 -7.69 -25.70 72.89
CA SER A 282 -8.72 -24.82 73.41
C SER A 282 -8.57 -24.53 74.91
N ILE A 283 -9.05 -23.36 75.35
CA ILE A 283 -10.21 -23.14 76.27
C ILE A 283 -10.16 -21.68 76.81
N LEU A 284 -11.34 -21.06 76.83
CA LEU A 284 -11.69 -19.67 77.19
C LEU A 284 -11.49 -19.35 78.71
N PRO A 285 -12.04 -18.23 79.24
CA PRO A 285 -11.42 -16.92 79.39
C PRO A 285 -11.25 -16.55 80.88
N ARG A 286 -10.26 -15.74 81.26
CA ARG A 286 -10.28 -15.14 82.61
C ARG A 286 -9.58 -13.79 82.67
N SER A 287 -10.38 -12.79 82.99
CA SER A 287 -9.98 -11.47 83.45
C SER A 287 -9.07 -11.58 84.67
N SER A 288 -7.90 -10.93 84.61
CA SER A 288 -7.35 -10.15 85.71
C SER A 288 -6.11 -9.41 85.24
N LEU A 289 -6.03 -8.12 85.58
CA LEU A 289 -4.85 -7.29 85.45
C LEU A 289 -3.63 -8.02 86.03
N THR A 290 -2.71 -8.50 85.18
CA THR A 290 -1.29 -8.61 85.53
C THR A 290 -0.47 -8.41 84.26
N VAL A 291 0.72 -7.87 84.48
CA VAL A 291 1.62 -7.27 83.49
C VAL A 291 2.29 -8.36 82.66
N ASP A 292 1.74 -8.69 81.49
CA ASP A 292 2.44 -9.45 80.45
C ASP A 292 3.19 -8.51 79.49
N LEU A 293 3.93 -7.58 80.08
CA LEU A 293 5.00 -6.88 79.37
C LEU A 293 6.28 -7.68 79.68
N PHE A 294 6.91 -8.23 78.64
CA PHE A 294 8.26 -8.84 78.62
C PHE A 294 8.40 -10.38 78.81
N PRO A 295 8.11 -11.21 77.78
CA PRO A 295 8.59 -12.60 77.76
C PRO A 295 10.03 -12.79 77.23
N SER A 296 10.72 -11.74 76.76
CA SER A 296 12.01 -11.89 76.03
C SER A 296 13.24 -11.24 76.69
N LEU A 297 13.18 -10.86 77.98
CA LEU A 297 14.32 -10.32 78.74
C LEU A 297 15.26 -11.41 79.32
N MET A 298 15.45 -12.53 78.62
CA MET A 298 16.47 -13.55 78.94
C MET A 298 17.65 -13.50 77.94
N SER A 299 18.05 -12.30 77.53
CA SER A 299 19.32 -12.08 76.84
C SER A 299 20.30 -11.43 77.81
N ARG A 300 21.52 -11.96 77.90
CA ARG A 300 22.64 -11.42 78.71
C ARG A 300 22.96 -9.95 78.41
N SER A 301 22.54 -9.40 77.26
CA SER A 301 22.68 -7.99 76.93
C SER A 301 21.63 -7.07 77.59
N ALA A 302 20.43 -7.58 77.89
CA ALA A 302 19.36 -6.77 78.47
C ALA A 302 19.57 -6.49 79.96
N VAL A 303 20.18 -7.45 80.68
CA VAL A 303 20.54 -7.32 82.10
C VAL A 303 21.58 -6.20 82.30
N GLY A 304 22.54 -6.05 81.38
CA GLY A 304 23.54 -4.97 81.43
C GLY A 304 22.93 -3.57 81.30
N THR A 305 21.96 -3.38 80.40
CA THR A 305 21.24 -2.11 80.27
C THR A 305 20.39 -1.76 81.49
N VAL A 306 19.74 -2.74 82.11
CA VAL A 306 18.92 -2.50 83.32
C VAL A 306 19.81 -2.10 84.50
N ILE A 307 20.97 -2.72 84.66
CA ILE A 307 21.93 -2.39 85.72
C ILE A 307 22.53 -1.00 85.51
N VAL A 308 22.96 -0.66 84.29
CA VAL A 308 23.48 0.68 83.97
C VAL A 308 22.40 1.75 84.16
N PHE A 309 21.16 1.50 83.74
CA PHE A 309 20.03 2.41 83.96
C PHE A 309 19.71 2.60 85.46
N GLY A 310 19.84 1.53 86.27
CA GLY A 310 19.67 1.56 87.72
C GLY A 310 20.79 2.31 88.47
N ILE A 311 22.04 2.20 88.02
CA ILE A 311 23.17 2.91 88.62
C ILE A 311 23.13 4.40 88.22
N MET A 312 22.82 4.70 86.96
CA MET A 312 22.79 6.07 86.43
C MET A 312 21.61 6.88 86.97
N SER A 313 20.47 6.25 87.24
CA SER A 313 19.30 6.92 87.88
C SER A 313 19.57 7.33 89.34
N LYS A 314 20.51 6.68 90.04
CA LYS A 314 20.94 7.09 91.39
C LYS A 314 21.95 8.26 91.37
N ALA A 315 22.74 8.39 90.30
CA ALA A 315 23.76 9.42 90.13
C ALA A 315 23.21 10.76 89.58
N VAL A 316 22.17 10.71 88.74
CA VAL A 316 21.63 11.87 88.01
C VAL A 316 20.57 12.65 88.83
N GLY A 317 20.11 12.09 89.96
CA GLY A 317 19.08 12.69 90.80
C GLY A 317 17.69 12.58 90.18
N TRP A 318 16.69 12.23 90.99
CA TRP A 318 15.30 12.05 90.53
C TRP A 318 14.73 13.28 89.82
N ARG A 319 15.25 14.48 90.15
CA ARG A 319 14.84 15.76 89.54
C ARG A 319 15.14 15.83 88.04
N VAL A 320 16.32 15.38 87.61
CA VAL A 320 16.70 15.42 86.18
C VAL A 320 15.94 14.37 85.39
N LEU A 321 15.72 13.18 85.97
CA LEU A 321 14.86 12.15 85.38
C LEU A 321 13.42 12.64 85.23
N ALA A 322 12.88 13.32 86.25
CA ALA A 322 11.54 13.91 86.20
C ALA A 322 11.42 15.01 85.13
N VAL A 323 12.43 15.87 84.97
CA VAL A 323 12.47 16.90 83.91
C VAL A 323 12.57 16.25 82.53
N ALA A 324 13.43 15.26 82.33
CA ALA A 324 13.56 14.54 81.06
C ALA A 324 12.27 13.79 80.67
N CYS A 325 11.65 13.09 81.62
CA CYS A 325 10.34 12.46 81.43
C CYS A 325 9.24 13.49 81.15
N GLY A 326 9.28 14.65 81.81
CA GLY A 326 8.37 15.77 81.58
C GLY A 326 8.50 16.36 80.17
N ILE A 327 9.73 16.58 79.67
CA ILE A 327 9.98 17.06 78.31
C ILE A 327 9.53 16.03 77.27
N TYR A 328 9.86 14.74 77.46
CA TYR A 328 9.45 13.66 76.57
C TYR A 328 7.92 13.50 76.53
N GLY A 329 7.28 13.50 77.71
CA GLY A 329 5.82 13.45 77.83
C GLY A 329 5.13 14.69 77.27
N GLY A 330 5.72 15.87 77.44
CA GLY A 330 5.25 17.13 76.86
C GLY A 330 5.31 17.12 75.34
N LEU A 331 6.40 16.64 74.74
CA LEU A 331 6.51 16.45 73.29
C LEU A 331 5.52 15.41 72.77
N TYR A 332 5.32 14.31 73.50
CA TYR A 332 4.34 13.29 73.15
C TYR A 332 2.91 13.84 73.16
N LEU A 333 2.55 14.59 74.20
CA LEU A 333 1.24 15.20 74.31
C LEU A 333 1.06 16.31 73.26
N TYR A 334 2.10 17.10 72.98
CA TYR A 334 2.10 18.09 71.92
C TYR A 334 1.86 17.45 70.55
N GLU A 335 2.57 16.38 70.20
CA GLU A 335 2.36 15.66 68.94
C GLU A 335 0.97 15.01 68.89
N ARG A 336 0.49 14.45 70.00
CA ARG A 336 -0.81 13.79 70.06
C ARG A 336 -1.98 14.76 69.98
N LEU A 337 -1.87 15.95 70.57
CA LEU A 337 -2.85 17.02 70.44
C LEU A 337 -2.78 17.69 69.05
N SER A 338 -1.59 17.76 68.45
CA SER A 338 -1.39 18.29 67.09
C SER A 338 -1.91 17.34 65.99
N TRP A 339 -2.08 16.04 66.30
CA TRP A 339 -2.61 15.01 65.40
C TRP A 339 -4.15 15.07 65.27
N THR A 340 -4.65 16.20 64.77
CA THR A 340 -6.07 16.44 64.49
C THR A 340 -6.54 15.74 63.21
N ASN A 341 -7.87 15.64 62.98
CA ASN A 341 -8.42 15.06 61.74
C ASN A 341 -7.92 15.78 60.48
N LYS A 342 -7.63 17.09 60.56
CA LYS A 342 -7.04 17.88 59.48
C LYS A 342 -5.58 17.49 59.17
N ALA A 343 -4.80 17.18 60.21
CA ALA A 343 -3.43 16.70 60.05
C ALA A 343 -3.39 15.28 59.45
N LYS A 344 -4.34 14.42 59.86
CA LYS A 344 -4.53 13.07 59.28
C LYS A 344 -4.92 13.12 57.81
N GLU A 345 -5.83 14.03 57.45
CA GLU A 345 -6.24 14.26 56.06
C GLU A 345 -5.05 14.74 55.22
N ALA A 346 -4.25 15.70 55.71
CA ALA A 346 -3.07 16.18 54.99
C ALA A 346 -2.01 15.08 54.80
N ALA A 347 -1.80 14.22 55.80
CA ALA A 347 -0.90 13.07 55.69
C ALA A 347 -1.43 12.03 54.68
N PHE A 348 -2.73 11.73 54.72
CA PHE A 348 -3.40 10.86 53.76
C PHE A 348 -3.27 11.39 52.33
N LYS A 349 -3.58 12.67 52.09
CA LYS A 349 -3.49 13.31 50.78
C LYS A 349 -2.07 13.26 50.22
N ARG A 350 -1.04 13.47 51.04
CA ARG A 350 0.37 13.32 50.61
C ARG A 350 0.70 11.89 50.20
N GLN A 351 0.38 10.89 51.04
CA GLN A 351 0.61 9.48 50.71
C GLN A 351 -0.16 9.06 49.45
N TYR A 352 -1.38 9.57 49.29
CA TYR A 352 -2.20 9.34 48.10
C TYR A 352 -1.56 9.95 46.86
N VAL A 353 -1.12 11.21 46.90
CA VAL A 353 -0.49 11.89 45.76
C VAL A 353 0.78 11.17 45.33
N ASP A 354 1.63 10.73 46.26
CA ASP A 354 2.86 9.99 45.92
C ASP A 354 2.55 8.64 45.25
N PHE A 355 1.60 7.89 45.81
CA PHE A 355 1.19 6.59 45.28
C PHE A 355 0.46 6.71 43.93
N ALA A 356 -0.48 7.65 43.83
CA ALA A 356 -1.24 7.93 42.61
C ALA A 356 -0.33 8.46 41.51
N SER A 357 0.63 9.34 41.81
CA SER A 357 1.59 9.84 40.81
C SER A 357 2.43 8.72 40.21
N HIS A 358 2.87 7.75 41.02
CA HIS A 358 3.63 6.61 40.52
C HIS A 358 2.78 5.70 39.61
N LYS A 359 1.53 5.41 39.99
CA LYS A 359 0.63 4.57 39.21
C LYS A 359 0.11 5.27 37.94
N LEU A 360 -0.17 6.56 38.01
CA LEU A 360 -0.61 7.37 36.87
C LEU A 360 0.47 7.42 35.78
N ARG A 361 1.76 7.41 36.13
CA ARG A 361 2.85 7.31 35.13
C ARG A 361 2.76 6.05 34.26
N LEU A 362 2.27 4.92 34.78
CA LEU A 362 2.05 3.72 33.98
C LEU A 362 0.84 3.87 33.04
N ILE A 363 -0.19 4.58 33.49
CA ILE A 363 -1.36 4.90 32.67
C ILE A 363 -0.98 5.89 31.57
N VAL A 364 -0.03 6.81 31.81
CA VAL A 364 0.46 7.75 30.80
C VAL A 364 0.93 7.02 29.55
N ASP A 365 1.78 6.00 29.70
CA ASP A 365 2.31 5.24 28.57
C ASP A 365 1.21 4.52 27.78
N LEU A 366 0.18 4.02 28.49
CA LEU A 366 -0.99 3.39 27.87
C LEU A 366 -1.87 4.41 27.14
N THR A 367 -2.17 5.55 27.77
CA THR A 367 -3.03 6.60 27.21
C THR A 367 -2.37 7.29 26.01
N SER A 368 -1.06 7.56 26.06
CA SER A 368 -0.30 8.12 24.94
C SER A 368 -0.27 7.15 23.75
N THR A 369 -0.05 5.86 24.01
CA THR A 369 -0.08 4.81 22.99
C THR A 369 -1.48 4.65 22.38
N ASN A 370 -2.53 4.70 23.21
CA ASN A 370 -3.93 4.64 22.74
C ASN A 370 -4.28 5.85 21.86
N ALA A 371 -3.90 7.06 22.27
CA ALA A 371 -4.11 8.26 21.46
C ALA A 371 -3.36 8.18 20.12
N ARG A 372 -2.11 7.70 20.15
CA ARG A 372 -1.35 7.39 18.93
C ARG A 372 -2.09 6.39 18.04
N HIS A 373 -2.69 5.34 18.61
CA HIS A 373 -3.47 4.38 17.83
C HIS A 373 -4.73 5.00 17.21
N GLN A 374 -5.42 5.89 17.92
CA GLN A 374 -6.56 6.62 17.38
C GLN A 374 -6.15 7.47 16.17
N ALA A 375 -5.12 8.32 16.32
CA ALA A 375 -4.58 9.14 15.23
C ALA A 375 -4.04 8.28 14.06
N LYS A 376 -3.40 7.14 14.38
CA LYS A 376 -2.88 6.20 13.37
C LYS A 376 -3.99 5.66 12.48
N ARG A 377 -5.13 5.26 13.06
CA ARG A 377 -6.26 4.70 12.29
C ARG A 377 -6.82 5.71 11.31
N GLU A 378 -7.02 6.94 11.75
CA GLU A 378 -7.56 7.99 10.89
C GLU A 378 -6.58 8.38 9.78
N LEU A 379 -5.32 8.66 10.12
CA LEU A 379 -4.33 9.06 9.13
C LEU A 379 -4.07 7.95 8.10
N HIS A 380 -4.08 6.66 8.49
CA HIS A 380 -3.99 5.57 7.51
C HIS A 380 -5.25 5.45 6.64
N LEU A 381 -6.45 5.73 7.18
CA LEU A 381 -7.67 5.75 6.39
C LEU A 381 -7.62 6.87 5.34
N ALA A 382 -7.17 8.07 5.74
CA ALA A 382 -6.94 9.18 4.82
C ALA A 382 -5.88 8.83 3.77
N HIS A 383 -4.75 8.23 4.18
CA HIS A 383 -3.70 7.78 3.27
C HIS A 383 -4.25 6.81 2.22
N LYS A 384 -5.01 5.81 2.65
CA LYS A 384 -5.59 4.80 1.75
C LYS A 384 -6.52 5.42 0.74
N LYS A 385 -7.42 6.33 1.16
CA LYS A 385 -8.33 7.05 0.25
C LYS A 385 -7.54 7.83 -0.81
N LEU A 386 -6.49 8.54 -0.40
CA LEU A 386 -5.64 9.32 -1.31
C LEU A 386 -4.84 8.44 -2.27
N SER A 387 -4.26 7.34 -1.79
CA SER A 387 -3.49 6.39 -2.62
C SER A 387 -4.39 5.74 -3.67
N THR A 388 -5.58 5.28 -3.27
CA THR A 388 -6.54 4.65 -4.19
C THR A 388 -6.98 5.61 -5.29
N GLU A 389 -7.15 6.91 -5.01
CA GLU A 389 -7.50 7.89 -6.05
C GLU A 389 -6.37 8.08 -7.07
N VAL A 390 -5.11 8.10 -6.64
CA VAL A 390 -3.95 8.17 -7.55
C VAL A 390 -3.76 6.84 -8.32
N GLU A 391 -4.05 5.71 -7.68
CA GLU A 391 -4.05 4.39 -8.33
C GLU A 391 -5.12 4.31 -9.43
N ASN A 392 -6.34 4.80 -9.18
CA ASN A 392 -7.40 4.88 -10.20
C ASN A 392 -6.97 5.73 -11.42
N PHE A 393 -6.24 6.83 -11.19
CA PHE A 393 -5.66 7.62 -12.27
C PHE A 393 -4.59 6.84 -13.05
N SER A 394 -3.71 6.13 -12.36
CA SER A 394 -2.74 5.21 -13.00
C SER A 394 -3.45 4.12 -13.81
N ASP A 395 -4.53 3.54 -13.32
CA ASP A 395 -5.30 2.51 -14.02
C ASP A 395 -5.99 3.04 -15.27
N THR A 396 -6.43 4.31 -15.24
CA THR A 396 -6.94 5.00 -16.44
C THR A 396 -5.86 5.09 -17.52
N LEU A 397 -4.63 5.47 -17.16
CA LEU A 397 -3.49 5.49 -18.07
C LEU A 397 -3.11 4.09 -18.59
N VAL A 398 -3.26 3.05 -17.78
CA VAL A 398 -3.06 1.66 -18.22
C VAL A 398 -4.06 1.27 -19.31
N GLU A 399 -5.34 1.63 -19.13
CA GLU A 399 -6.36 1.33 -20.14
C GLU A 399 -6.11 2.13 -21.43
N GLU A 400 -5.64 3.39 -21.36
CA GLU A 400 -5.21 4.15 -22.54
C GLU A 400 -4.07 3.45 -23.30
N VAL A 401 -3.04 2.98 -22.59
CA VAL A 401 -1.93 2.22 -23.20
C VAL A 401 -2.44 0.95 -23.87
N LYS A 402 -3.37 0.23 -23.22
CA LYS A 402 -3.96 -1.00 -23.75
C LYS A 402 -4.84 -0.74 -24.98
N GLN A 403 -5.59 0.36 -24.99
CA GLN A 403 -6.36 0.79 -26.16
C GLN A 403 -5.43 1.11 -27.34
N LEU A 404 -4.35 1.87 -27.10
CA LEU A 404 -3.34 2.16 -28.13
C LEU A 404 -2.66 0.88 -28.66
N ASP A 405 -2.41 -0.11 -27.80
CA ASP A 405 -1.88 -1.41 -28.21
C ASP A 405 -2.86 -2.17 -29.12
N SER A 406 -4.16 -2.14 -28.81
CA SER A 406 -5.21 -2.70 -29.66
C SER A 406 -5.28 -2.02 -31.03
N ASP A 407 -5.21 -0.68 -31.06
CA ASP A 407 -5.22 0.11 -32.29
C ASP A 407 -3.98 -0.17 -33.15
N ILE A 408 -2.80 -0.29 -32.54
CA ILE A 408 -1.57 -0.67 -33.23
C ILE A 408 -1.71 -2.07 -33.85
N ASN A 409 -2.25 -3.05 -33.13
CA ASN A 409 -2.48 -4.40 -33.66
C ASN A 409 -3.45 -4.39 -34.84
N ARG A 410 -4.51 -3.55 -34.78
CA ARG A 410 -5.46 -3.39 -35.89
C ARG A 410 -4.81 -2.74 -37.10
N LEU A 411 -4.01 -1.69 -36.90
CA LEU A 411 -3.27 -1.01 -37.97
C LEU A 411 -2.20 -1.93 -38.58
N ASP A 412 -1.53 -2.76 -37.79
CA ASP A 412 -0.56 -3.73 -38.29
C ASP A 412 -1.24 -4.80 -39.17
N PHE A 413 -2.39 -5.32 -38.74
CA PHE A 413 -3.19 -6.22 -39.57
C PHE A 413 -3.57 -5.58 -40.91
N ILE A 414 -4.11 -4.36 -40.91
CA ILE A 414 -4.48 -3.65 -42.14
C ILE A 414 -3.24 -3.41 -43.02
N THR A 415 -2.11 -3.02 -42.43
CA THR A 415 -0.85 -2.79 -43.14
C THR A 415 -0.36 -4.06 -43.84
N THR A 416 -0.45 -5.22 -43.17
CA THR A 416 -0.04 -6.51 -43.76
C THR A 416 -0.95 -6.95 -44.91
N GLU A 417 -2.27 -6.78 -44.78
CA GLU A 417 -3.22 -7.10 -45.84
C GLU A 417 -3.09 -6.14 -47.04
N ALA A 418 -2.92 -4.84 -46.79
CA ALA A 418 -2.66 -3.86 -47.83
C ALA A 418 -1.36 -4.17 -48.60
N ARG A 419 -0.30 -4.59 -47.89
CA ARG A 419 0.96 -5.02 -48.52
C ARG A 419 0.77 -6.26 -49.40
N LYS A 420 0.07 -7.29 -48.92
CA LYS A 420 -0.23 -8.50 -49.71
C LYS A 420 -1.03 -8.14 -50.97
N LEU A 421 -2.05 -7.30 -50.82
CA LEU A 421 -2.89 -6.89 -51.92
C LEU A 421 -2.11 -6.06 -52.95
N LYS A 422 -1.23 -5.14 -52.50
CA LYS A 422 -0.30 -4.41 -53.37
C LYS A 422 0.55 -5.37 -54.20
N THR A 423 1.19 -6.38 -53.57
CA THR A 423 2.01 -7.35 -54.31
C THR A 423 1.21 -8.15 -55.35
N ALA A 424 -0.05 -8.48 -55.05
CA ALA A 424 -0.93 -9.17 -55.99
C ALA A 424 -1.37 -8.28 -57.17
N ILE A 425 -1.58 -6.98 -56.92
CA ILE A 425 -1.88 -5.98 -57.95
C ILE A 425 -0.68 -5.79 -58.87
N ASP A 426 0.52 -5.66 -58.32
CA ASP A 426 1.77 -5.53 -59.10
C ASP A 426 1.99 -6.77 -59.99
N GLN A 427 1.75 -7.97 -59.44
CA GLN A 427 1.84 -9.22 -60.19
C GLN A 427 0.78 -9.33 -61.30
N SER A 428 -0.43 -8.81 -61.06
CA SER A 428 -1.50 -8.74 -62.06
C SER A 428 -1.18 -7.76 -63.18
N LEU A 429 -0.55 -6.61 -62.86
CA LEU A 429 -0.09 -5.64 -63.84
C LEU A 429 0.97 -6.26 -64.78
N ILE A 430 1.93 -7.01 -64.21
CA ILE A 430 2.94 -7.77 -64.98
C ILE A 430 2.24 -8.79 -65.88
N GLY A 431 1.26 -9.53 -65.36
CA GLY A 431 0.49 -10.52 -66.12
C GLY A 431 -0.29 -9.92 -67.29
N ILE A 432 -0.93 -8.76 -67.10
CA ILE A 432 -1.61 -8.04 -68.19
C ILE A 432 -0.59 -7.61 -69.25
N CYS A 433 0.54 -7.04 -68.83
CA CYS A 433 1.58 -6.62 -69.77
C CYS A 433 2.17 -7.78 -70.56
N ALA A 434 2.44 -8.93 -69.91
CA ALA A 434 2.92 -10.15 -70.56
C ALA A 434 1.86 -10.75 -71.50
N SER A 435 0.58 -10.76 -71.13
CA SER A 435 -0.48 -11.24 -72.03
C SER A 435 -0.62 -10.38 -73.28
N CYS A 436 -0.39 -9.07 -73.20
CA CYS A 436 -0.39 -8.20 -74.37
C CYS A 436 0.77 -8.53 -75.33
N THR A 437 1.94 -8.92 -74.80
CA THR A 437 3.07 -9.35 -75.63
C THR A 437 2.88 -10.77 -76.16
N ASP A 438 2.37 -11.68 -75.34
CA ASP A 438 2.12 -13.07 -75.71
C ASP A 438 0.97 -13.21 -76.72
N CYS A 439 -0.07 -12.37 -76.66
CA CYS A 439 -1.10 -12.34 -77.69
C CYS A 439 -0.54 -11.92 -79.07
N LEU A 440 0.51 -11.11 -79.10
CA LEU A 440 1.24 -10.80 -80.35
C LEU A 440 2.11 -12.00 -80.79
N ASP A 441 2.73 -12.72 -79.86
CA ASP A 441 3.57 -13.89 -80.15
C ASP A 441 2.80 -15.17 -80.49
N ILE A 442 1.64 -15.44 -79.87
CA ILE A 442 0.79 -16.61 -80.19
C ILE A 442 0.21 -16.50 -81.60
N ALA A 443 -0.11 -15.29 -82.06
CA ALA A 443 -0.45 -15.05 -83.48
C ALA A 443 0.71 -15.43 -84.42
N PHE A 444 1.95 -15.26 -83.94
CA PHE A 444 3.18 -15.64 -84.66
C PHE A 444 3.46 -17.15 -84.64
N ILE A 445 3.15 -17.84 -83.54
CA ILE A 445 3.36 -19.30 -83.38
C ILE A 445 2.31 -20.11 -84.14
N GLN A 446 1.04 -19.66 -84.15
CA GLN A 446 -0.04 -20.32 -84.91
C GLN A 446 0.28 -20.34 -86.42
N LYS A 447 0.97 -19.29 -86.91
CA LYS A 447 1.52 -19.19 -88.27
C LYS A 447 2.61 -20.24 -88.54
N HIS A 448 3.54 -20.46 -87.60
CA HIS A 448 4.65 -21.39 -87.80
C HIS A 448 4.19 -22.86 -87.86
N TYR A 449 3.12 -23.20 -87.14
CA TYR A 449 2.49 -24.51 -87.19
C TYR A 449 1.65 -24.72 -88.45
N LYS A 450 0.87 -23.72 -88.90
CA LYS A 450 0.12 -23.80 -90.17
C LYS A 450 1.05 -23.96 -91.39
N GLN A 451 2.16 -23.22 -91.46
CA GLN A 451 3.12 -23.34 -92.55
C GLN A 451 3.82 -24.70 -92.58
N LYS A 452 4.22 -25.25 -91.41
CA LYS A 452 4.77 -26.62 -91.33
C LYS A 452 3.74 -27.69 -91.72
N TRP A 453 2.45 -27.49 -91.41
CA TRP A 453 1.39 -28.43 -91.75
C TRP A 453 1.08 -28.43 -93.26
N LEU A 454 1.07 -27.26 -93.91
CA LEU A 454 0.87 -27.15 -95.37
C LEU A 454 2.05 -27.67 -96.19
N VAL A 455 3.29 -27.49 -95.70
CA VAL A 455 4.49 -28.04 -96.34
C VAL A 455 4.58 -29.56 -96.17
N ALA A 456 4.07 -30.13 -95.08
CA ALA A 456 3.98 -31.58 -94.89
C ALA A 456 2.85 -32.23 -95.71
N SER A 457 1.75 -31.51 -96.00
CA SER A 457 0.62 -32.04 -96.78
C SER A 457 0.78 -31.89 -98.30
N SER A 458 1.76 -31.12 -98.78
CA SER A 458 2.03 -30.90 -100.21
C SER A 458 3.13 -31.81 -100.78
N GLY A 459 3.64 -32.75 -99.98
CA GLY A 459 4.72 -33.65 -100.35
C GLY A 459 4.43 -35.13 -100.13
N ILE A 460 3.25 -35.65 -100.49
CA ILE A 460 3.06 -37.07 -100.88
C ILE A 460 1.90 -37.15 -101.90
N GLN A 461 2.24 -37.37 -103.17
CA GLN A 461 1.45 -38.12 -104.14
C GLN A 461 2.39 -39.21 -104.68
N ASP A 462 2.17 -40.49 -104.37
CA ASP A 462 1.33 -41.39 -105.18
C ASP A 462 1.45 -42.87 -104.72
N ALA A 463 0.40 -43.66 -105.01
CA ALA A 463 0.28 -45.13 -105.06
C ALA A 463 -0.16 -45.97 -103.83
N ARG A 464 -1.48 -46.23 -103.81
CA ARG A 464 -2.26 -47.48 -103.54
C ARG A 464 -2.00 -48.34 -102.27
N PHE A 465 -3.06 -48.60 -101.47
CA PHE A 465 -3.81 -49.88 -101.37
C PHE A 465 -4.75 -49.95 -100.13
N VAL A 466 -5.99 -50.41 -100.37
CA VAL A 466 -6.87 -51.29 -99.55
C VAL A 466 -7.54 -50.83 -98.23
N LEU A 467 -8.87 -50.96 -98.24
CA LEU A 467 -9.80 -51.13 -97.11
C LEU A 467 -9.42 -52.32 -96.22
N PHE A 468 -9.33 -52.16 -94.89
CA PHE A 468 -9.88 -53.14 -93.93
C PHE A 468 -9.88 -52.62 -92.48
N GLY A 469 -11.02 -52.80 -91.81
CA GLY A 469 -11.06 -53.50 -90.51
C GLY A 469 -10.70 -52.74 -89.23
N THR A 470 -11.73 -52.36 -88.49
CA THR A 470 -11.72 -52.24 -87.03
C THR A 470 -11.16 -53.50 -86.34
N ARG A 471 -10.14 -53.37 -85.48
CA ARG A 471 -10.15 -53.78 -84.04
C ARG A 471 -8.74 -53.91 -83.43
N MET A 472 -8.61 -53.29 -82.25
CA MET A 472 -7.88 -53.69 -81.04
C MET A 472 -6.49 -54.34 -81.17
N LEU A 473 -5.48 -53.64 -80.63
CA LEU A 473 -4.69 -54.13 -79.49
C LEU A 473 -3.99 -52.95 -78.78
N ASP A 474 -4.16 -52.93 -77.46
CA ASP A 474 -3.58 -52.04 -76.44
C ASP A 474 -2.05 -51.98 -76.47
N MET A 475 -1.47 -50.80 -76.19
CA MET A 475 -0.91 -50.46 -74.87
C MET A 475 -0.25 -49.05 -74.84
N THR A 476 -0.75 -48.20 -73.92
CA THR A 476 -0.05 -47.14 -73.18
C THR A 476 0.69 -45.99 -73.91
N ARG A 477 -0.01 -44.85 -74.07
CA ARG A 477 0.34 -43.54 -73.47
C ARG A 477 -0.75 -42.51 -73.81
N ALA A 478 -1.67 -42.37 -72.86
CA ALA A 478 -2.63 -41.28 -72.82
C ALA A 478 -1.96 -39.99 -72.32
N VAL A 479 -2.61 -38.86 -72.63
CA VAL A 479 -2.34 -37.47 -72.20
C VAL A 479 -1.69 -36.63 -73.31
N GLY A 480 -2.51 -35.83 -74.00
CA GLY A 480 -2.02 -34.80 -74.92
C GLY A 480 -3.11 -34.04 -75.69
N TRP A 481 -4.36 -34.54 -75.71
CA TRP A 481 -5.47 -33.91 -76.44
C TRP A 481 -6.45 -33.11 -75.55
N ARG A 482 -6.07 -32.81 -74.31
CA ARG A 482 -6.84 -31.94 -73.39
C ARG A 482 -6.40 -30.48 -73.38
N VAL A 483 -5.41 -30.09 -74.17
CA VAL A 483 -4.83 -28.73 -74.15
C VAL A 483 -5.41 -27.80 -75.22
N LEU A 484 -6.06 -28.33 -76.27
CA LEU A 484 -6.53 -27.48 -77.38
C LEU A 484 -7.96 -26.91 -77.22
N ALA A 485 -8.74 -27.37 -76.24
CA ALA A 485 -10.13 -26.92 -76.04
C ALA A 485 -10.30 -25.83 -74.96
N VAL A 486 -9.21 -25.36 -74.34
CA VAL A 486 -9.24 -24.30 -73.31
C VAL A 486 -8.92 -22.91 -73.89
N ALA A 487 -8.49 -22.82 -75.15
CA ALA A 487 -8.00 -21.58 -75.75
C ALA A 487 -9.08 -20.70 -76.42
N CYS A 488 -10.37 -21.07 -76.45
CA CYS A 488 -11.39 -20.30 -77.17
C CYS A 488 -12.71 -20.05 -76.42
N GLY A 489 -12.73 -20.15 -75.08
CA GLY A 489 -13.93 -19.88 -74.29
C GLY A 489 -13.62 -19.05 -73.06
N VAL A 490 -13.90 -17.74 -73.12
CA VAL A 490 -14.27 -16.87 -71.98
C VAL A 490 -13.72 -17.34 -70.63
N CYS A 491 -12.41 -17.22 -70.39
CA CYS A 491 -11.82 -17.54 -69.08
C CYS A 491 -10.47 -16.82 -68.87
N GLY A 492 -10.49 -15.49 -68.95
CA GLY A 492 -9.42 -14.63 -68.41
C GLY A 492 -9.80 -13.92 -67.11
N GLY A 493 -11.10 -13.77 -66.83
CA GLY A 493 -11.60 -13.02 -65.66
C GLY A 493 -11.99 -13.87 -64.44
N LEU A 494 -12.06 -15.20 -64.57
CA LEU A 494 -12.59 -16.08 -63.50
C LEU A 494 -11.52 -16.86 -62.72
N TYR A 495 -10.29 -16.97 -63.23
CA TYR A 495 -9.22 -17.68 -62.53
C TYR A 495 -8.55 -16.85 -61.42
N LEU A 496 -8.51 -15.51 -61.55
CA LEU A 496 -8.09 -14.63 -60.45
C LEU A 496 -9.22 -14.41 -59.42
N TYR A 497 -10.49 -14.33 -59.85
CA TYR A 497 -11.62 -14.20 -58.94
C TYR A 497 -11.79 -15.45 -58.06
N LYS A 498 -11.53 -16.66 -58.58
CA LYS A 498 -11.65 -17.90 -57.81
C LYS A 498 -10.51 -18.11 -56.81
N ARG A 499 -9.29 -17.63 -57.10
CA ARG A 499 -8.13 -17.77 -56.20
C ARG A 499 -8.11 -16.72 -55.08
N ILE A 500 -8.59 -15.51 -55.35
CA ILE A 500 -8.75 -14.46 -54.32
C ILE A 500 -9.94 -14.80 -53.40
N ASN A 501 -11.03 -15.36 -53.94
CA ASN A 501 -12.22 -15.68 -53.14
C ASN A 501 -12.09 -17.01 -52.35
N GLN A 502 -11.33 -18.02 -52.82
CA GLN A 502 -11.10 -19.25 -52.04
C GLN A 502 -10.21 -19.05 -50.80
N ASN A 503 -9.26 -18.10 -50.83
CA ASN A 503 -8.44 -17.81 -49.65
C ASN A 503 -9.18 -16.95 -48.61
N ASN A 504 -10.11 -16.07 -49.04
CA ASN A 504 -10.95 -15.31 -48.11
C ASN A 504 -12.10 -16.13 -47.50
N ILE A 505 -12.67 -17.09 -48.24
CA ILE A 505 -13.74 -17.96 -47.71
C ILE A 505 -13.20 -19.02 -46.74
N GLN A 506 -11.96 -19.50 -46.91
CA GLN A 506 -11.33 -20.39 -45.94
C GLN A 506 -10.94 -19.68 -44.63
N LEU A 507 -10.58 -18.39 -44.67
CA LEU A 507 -10.29 -17.62 -43.46
C LEU A 507 -11.57 -17.26 -42.68
N LEU A 508 -12.66 -16.93 -43.38
CA LEU A 508 -13.97 -16.63 -42.76
C LEU A 508 -14.68 -17.87 -42.20
N SER A 509 -14.45 -19.06 -42.76
CA SER A 509 -15.02 -20.31 -42.24
C SER A 509 -14.32 -20.84 -40.98
N SER A 510 -13.12 -20.35 -40.65
CA SER A 510 -12.36 -20.79 -39.46
C SER A 510 -12.60 -19.94 -38.20
N LYS A 511 -13.24 -18.76 -38.35
CA LYS A 511 -13.56 -17.83 -37.25
C LYS A 511 -15.04 -17.81 -36.83
N LEU A 512 -15.89 -18.62 -37.45
CA LEU A 512 -17.34 -18.73 -37.13
C LEU A 512 -17.72 -20.08 -36.51
N LEU A 513 -16.73 -20.86 -36.04
CA LEU A 513 -16.95 -22.18 -35.43
C LEU A 513 -16.21 -22.37 -34.09
N ASN A 514 -15.80 -21.27 -33.45
CA ASN A 514 -15.25 -21.24 -32.09
C ASN A 514 -15.66 -19.93 -31.37
N ASP A 515 -16.97 -19.66 -31.37
CA ASP A 515 -17.70 -18.94 -30.32
C ASP A 515 -19.10 -19.54 -30.22
#